data_AF-A0A6P1NGF8-F1
#
_entry.id   AF-A0A6P1NGF8-F1
#
_cell.length_a   1.000
_cell.length_b   1.000
_cell.length_c   1.000
_cell.angle_alpha   90.00
_cell.angle_beta   90.00
_cell.angle_gamma   90.00
#
_symmetry.space_group_name_H-M   'P 1'
#
loop_
_entity.id
_entity.type
_entity.pdbx_description
1 polymer ?
#
loop_
_entity_poly.entity_id
_entity_poly.type
_entity_poly.pdbx_seq_one_letter_code
_entity_poly.pdbx_strand_id
1 'polypeptide(L)'
;MTYNAHSDDQPPAQWRRFTADDEAEAALPMASLQDPVAVGMMFVNALGNHREYFNALQQFVTPESLPAFGDFTEAANFLGSIEDFGCGTIADRAYGDEDVAYFKILRGVPDSYQVIDTQPIMAAAVLTMVWRRQIGEWRVHSIGPALRPEKVPH
;
A
#
# COMPACT_ATOMS: atom_id res chain seq x y z
N MET A 1 51.04 -20.40 -2.14
CA MET A 1 49.87 -21.10 -2.69
C MET A 1 48.68 -20.17 -2.58
N THR A 2 48.17 -19.83 -3.74
CA THR A 2 47.02 -18.98 -4.09
C THR A 2 45.70 -19.64 -3.69
N TYR A 3 44.67 -18.83 -3.37
CA TYR A 3 43.37 -18.90 -4.06
C TYR A 3 42.64 -17.56 -3.88
N ASN A 4 42.52 -16.84 -5.00
CA ASN A 4 41.57 -15.74 -5.21
C ASN A 4 40.16 -16.34 -5.31
N ALA A 5 39.17 -15.66 -4.74
CA ALA A 5 37.79 -15.77 -5.20
C ALA A 5 37.20 -14.35 -5.29
N HIS A 6 37.09 -13.85 -6.51
CA HIS A 6 36.16 -12.79 -6.90
C HIS A 6 34.91 -13.49 -7.43
N SER A 7 33.74 -13.10 -6.91
CA SER A 7 32.38 -13.18 -7.49
C SER A 7 31.47 -12.45 -6.47
N ASP A 8 31.10 -11.19 -6.64
CA ASP A 8 30.05 -10.70 -7.55
C ASP A 8 28.68 -11.39 -7.36
N ASP A 9 28.22 -11.51 -6.10
CA ASP A 9 26.86 -11.96 -5.77
C ASP A 9 26.39 -11.38 -4.42
N GLN A 10 26.40 -10.04 -4.30
CA GLN A 10 25.63 -9.34 -3.28
C GLN A 10 24.56 -8.50 -3.98
N PRO A 11 23.26 -8.69 -3.69
CA PRO A 11 22.24 -7.77 -4.18
C PRO A 11 22.56 -6.35 -3.68
N PRO A 12 22.29 -5.31 -4.50
CA PRO A 12 22.79 -3.97 -4.26
C PRO A 12 22.36 -3.41 -2.90
N ALA A 13 23.30 -2.71 -2.27
CA ALA A 13 23.29 -2.19 -0.90
C ALA A 13 22.29 -1.04 -0.67
N GLN A 14 21.00 -1.25 -0.92
CA GLN A 14 19.95 -0.26 -0.65
C GLN A 14 19.18 -0.48 0.66
N TRP A 15 19.61 -1.43 1.51
CA TRP A 15 18.98 -1.72 2.80
C TRP A 15 19.84 -1.29 3.99
N ARG A 16 20.14 0.01 4.08
CA ARG A 16 20.64 0.61 5.32
C ARG A 16 19.97 1.96 5.59
N ARG A 17 19.05 1.92 6.57
CA ARG A 17 18.76 2.93 7.60
C ARG A 17 18.63 4.39 7.17
N PHE A 18 17.44 4.93 7.36
CA PHE A 18 17.27 6.13 8.18
C PHE A 18 16.44 5.75 9.42
N THR A 19 17.09 5.71 10.58
CA THR A 19 16.43 5.64 11.89
C THR A 19 16.27 7.05 12.42
N ALA A 20 15.02 7.39 12.74
CA ALA A 20 14.53 8.30 13.77
C ALA A 20 15.49 9.37 14.34
N ASP A 21 15.16 10.64 14.11
CA ASP A 21 14.88 11.65 15.15
C ASP A 21 14.57 12.99 14.45
N ASP A 22 13.29 13.31 14.27
CA ASP A 22 12.84 14.71 14.21
C ASP A 22 11.36 14.72 14.61
N GLU A 23 11.16 14.81 15.91
CA GLU A 23 9.91 15.11 16.58
C GLU A 23 9.58 16.59 16.29
N ALA A 24 9.08 16.87 15.09
CA ALA A 24 8.52 18.16 14.71
C ALA A 24 7.09 17.93 14.24
N GLU A 25 6.14 18.62 14.86
CA GLU A 25 4.72 18.74 14.51
C GLU A 25 4.48 18.58 13.00
N ALA A 26 4.28 17.35 12.53
CA ALA A 26 4.00 17.10 11.13
C ALA A 26 2.53 17.44 10.93
N ALA A 27 2.26 18.68 10.53
CA ALA A 27 1.06 18.99 9.77
C ALA A 27 0.86 17.84 8.79
N LEU A 28 -0.27 17.11 8.91
CA LEU A 28 -0.59 15.98 8.04
C LEU A 28 -0.23 16.42 6.62
N PRO A 29 0.78 15.80 5.98
CA PRO A 29 1.22 16.25 4.67
C PRO A 29 -0.02 16.29 3.80
N MET A 30 -0.30 17.45 3.17
CA MET A 30 -1.44 17.61 2.25
C MET A 30 -1.52 16.35 1.41
N ALA A 31 -2.55 15.53 1.67
CA ALA A 31 -2.48 14.12 1.31
C ALA A 31 -2.43 14.02 -0.21
N SER A 32 -1.26 13.63 -0.73
CA SER A 32 -0.97 13.73 -2.16
C SER A 32 -1.60 12.54 -2.85
N LEU A 33 -2.52 12.81 -3.78
CA LEU A 33 -3.03 11.78 -4.70
C LEU A 33 -1.94 11.27 -5.67
N GLN A 34 -0.75 11.90 -5.67
CA GLN A 34 0.41 11.43 -6.43
C GLN A 34 1.25 10.40 -5.68
N ASP A 35 1.03 10.23 -4.38
CA ASP A 35 1.72 9.23 -3.57
C ASP A 35 0.80 8.03 -3.30
N PRO A 36 1.13 6.83 -3.81
CA PRO A 36 0.33 5.62 -3.57
C PRO A 36 0.23 5.26 -2.08
N VAL A 37 1.24 5.59 -1.26
CA VAL A 37 1.20 5.32 0.18
C VAL A 37 0.16 6.20 0.86
N ALA A 38 0.16 7.51 0.54
CA ALA A 38 -0.85 8.44 1.03
C ALA A 38 -2.27 8.03 0.62
N VAL A 39 -2.47 7.66 -0.66
CA VAL A 39 -3.78 7.18 -1.14
C VAL A 39 -4.20 5.87 -0.46
N GLY A 40 -3.27 4.94 -0.24
CA GLY A 40 -3.55 3.69 0.47
C GLY A 40 -4.01 3.94 1.91
N MET A 41 -3.30 4.78 2.66
CA MET A 41 -3.67 5.14 4.03
C MET A 41 -5.01 5.88 4.08
N MET A 42 -5.24 6.85 3.19
CA MET A 42 -6.53 7.56 3.10
C MET A 42 -7.69 6.61 2.82
N PHE A 43 -7.51 5.69 1.87
CA PHE A 43 -8.54 4.71 1.53
C PHE A 43 -8.87 3.81 2.71
N VAL A 44 -7.86 3.23 3.38
CA VAL A 44 -8.05 2.36 4.56
C VAL A 44 -8.76 3.10 5.69
N ASN A 45 -8.35 4.33 5.98
CA ASN A 45 -8.98 5.17 7.01
C ASN A 45 -10.44 5.51 6.67
N ALA A 46 -10.72 5.88 5.42
CA ALA A 46 -12.07 6.16 4.95
C ALA A 46 -12.96 4.92 4.97
N LEU A 47 -12.40 3.73 4.71
CA LEU A 47 -13.13 2.46 4.71
C LEU A 47 -13.64 2.08 6.11
N GLY A 48 -12.90 2.45 7.16
CA GLY A 48 -13.35 2.30 8.55
C GLY A 48 -14.65 3.05 8.85
N ASN A 49 -14.91 4.15 8.15
CA ASN A 49 -16.13 4.97 8.26
C ASN A 49 -16.85 5.09 6.89
N HIS A 50 -16.91 3.99 6.15
CA HIS A 50 -17.32 3.96 4.74
C HIS A 50 -18.66 4.64 4.41
N ARG A 51 -19.62 4.66 5.34
CA ARG A 51 -20.92 5.33 5.14
C ARG A 51 -20.80 6.86 5.12
N GLU A 52 -19.93 7.41 5.97
CA GLU A 52 -19.68 8.84 6.04
C GLU A 52 -18.81 9.32 4.88
N TYR A 53 -17.80 8.51 4.52
CA TYR A 53 -16.84 8.83 3.47
C TYR A 53 -17.19 8.21 2.11
N PHE A 54 -18.44 7.80 1.88
CA PHE A 54 -18.84 7.10 0.66
C PHE A 54 -18.43 7.85 -0.62
N ASN A 55 -18.72 9.15 -0.71
CA ASN A 55 -18.36 9.98 -1.86
C ASN A 55 -16.84 10.09 -2.05
N ALA A 56 -16.07 10.14 -0.96
CA ALA A 56 -14.61 10.20 -1.02
C ALA A 56 -14.02 8.85 -1.46
N LEU A 57 -14.55 7.74 -0.95
CA LEU A 57 -14.16 6.38 -1.36
C LEU A 57 -14.39 6.15 -2.85
N GLN A 58 -15.49 6.67 -3.42
CA GLN A 58 -15.72 6.62 -4.86
C GLN A 58 -14.67 7.38 -5.69
N GLN A 59 -14.05 8.43 -5.13
CA GLN A 59 -12.98 9.17 -5.81
C GLN A 59 -11.64 8.43 -5.75
N PHE A 60 -11.38 7.72 -4.66
CA PHE A 60 -10.16 6.92 -4.49
C PHE A 60 -10.15 5.67 -5.36
N VAL A 61 -11.31 5.17 -5.80
CA VAL A 61 -11.40 3.93 -6.59
C VAL A 61 -11.41 4.21 -8.09
N THR A 62 -10.84 3.28 -8.86
CA THR A 62 -10.91 3.34 -10.32
C THR A 62 -12.36 3.15 -10.80
N PRO A 63 -12.87 3.93 -11.78
CA PRO A 63 -14.28 3.88 -12.20
C PRO A 63 -14.80 2.47 -12.52
N GLU A 64 -13.97 1.66 -13.17
CA GLU A 64 -14.24 0.27 -13.55
C GLU A 64 -14.41 -0.68 -12.35
N SER A 65 -13.83 -0.35 -11.19
CA SER A 65 -13.89 -1.16 -9.98
C SER A 65 -15.03 -0.73 -9.05
N LEU A 66 -15.62 0.45 -9.26
CA LEU A 66 -16.74 0.93 -8.46
C LEU A 66 -17.90 -0.07 -8.36
N PRO A 67 -18.32 -0.77 -9.44
CA PRO A 67 -19.38 -1.76 -9.34
C PRO A 67 -19.02 -2.95 -8.45
N ALA A 68 -17.73 -3.32 -8.39
CA ALA A 68 -17.25 -4.41 -7.55
C ALA A 68 -17.15 -4.00 -6.07
N PHE A 69 -16.87 -2.72 -5.78
CA PHE A 69 -16.87 -2.19 -4.42
C PHE A 69 -18.29 -1.91 -3.89
N GLY A 70 -19.24 -1.60 -4.75
CA GLY A 70 -20.63 -1.35 -4.37
C GLY A 70 -20.77 -0.18 -3.39
N ASP A 71 -21.28 -0.46 -2.20
CA ASP A 71 -21.43 0.49 -1.09
C ASP A 71 -20.23 0.49 -0.11
N PHE A 72 -19.15 -0.21 -0.47
CA PHE A 72 -17.95 -0.45 0.34
C PHE A 72 -18.17 -1.29 1.61
N THR A 73 -19.39 -1.79 1.87
CA THR A 73 -19.69 -2.61 3.06
C THR A 73 -18.86 -3.90 3.08
N GLU A 74 -18.74 -4.59 1.94
CA GLU A 74 -17.95 -5.83 1.85
C GLU A 74 -16.46 -5.58 2.09
N ALA A 75 -15.92 -4.52 1.48
CA ALA A 75 -14.52 -4.13 1.66
C ALA A 75 -14.23 -3.73 3.11
N ALA A 76 -15.14 -2.99 3.76
CA ALA A 76 -15.03 -2.61 5.17
C ALA A 76 -15.10 -3.83 6.09
N ASN A 77 -16.03 -4.76 5.85
CA ASN A 77 -16.12 -6.02 6.60
C ASN A 77 -14.86 -6.88 6.42
N PHE A 78 -14.32 -6.95 5.20
CA PHE A 78 -13.07 -7.65 4.93
C PHE A 78 -11.91 -7.03 5.70
N LEU A 79 -11.75 -5.69 5.68
CA LEU A 79 -10.73 -5.00 6.44
C LEU A 79 -10.90 -5.23 7.96
N GLY A 80 -12.12 -5.12 8.47
CA GLY A 80 -12.44 -5.36 9.88
C GLY A 80 -12.27 -6.81 10.33
N SER A 81 -12.19 -7.78 9.40
CA SER A 81 -11.86 -9.17 9.71
C SER A 81 -10.35 -9.41 9.94
N ILE A 82 -9.51 -8.42 9.62
CA ILE A 82 -8.07 -8.47 9.85
C ILE A 82 -7.81 -7.99 11.28
N GLU A 83 -7.53 -8.95 12.18
CA GLU A 83 -7.16 -8.69 13.56
C GLU A 83 -5.91 -7.80 13.66
N ASP A 84 -6.01 -6.73 14.45
CA ASP A 84 -4.96 -5.73 14.71
C ASP A 84 -4.20 -5.35 13.43
N PHE A 85 -4.95 -4.88 12.42
CA PHE A 85 -4.35 -4.59 11.13
C PHE A 85 -3.45 -3.35 11.19
N GLY A 86 -2.33 -3.41 10.47
CA GLY A 86 -1.45 -2.28 10.23
C GLY A 86 -1.31 -2.00 8.73
N CYS A 87 -0.77 -0.83 8.40
CA CYS A 87 -0.47 -0.46 7.02
C CYS A 87 1.03 -0.49 6.76
N GLY A 88 1.44 -0.92 5.57
CA GLY A 88 2.81 -0.78 5.12
C GLY A 88 3.19 0.69 4.93
N THR A 89 4.45 1.03 5.17
CA THR A 89 5.00 2.38 4.95
C THR A 89 5.50 2.61 3.53
N ILE A 90 5.46 1.58 2.68
CA ILE A 90 5.95 1.58 1.30
C ILE A 90 4.88 0.94 0.42
N ALA A 91 4.68 1.51 -0.77
CA ALA A 91 3.93 0.87 -1.85
C ALA A 91 4.91 0.33 -2.90
N ASP A 92 4.90 -0.99 -3.09
CA ASP A 92 5.80 -1.65 -4.05
C ASP A 92 5.27 -1.44 -5.47
N ARG A 93 6.10 -0.93 -6.38
CA ARG A 93 5.77 -0.87 -7.82
C ARG A 93 5.73 -2.28 -8.40
N ALA A 94 4.82 -2.51 -9.34
CA ALA A 94 4.79 -3.80 -10.02
C ALA A 94 6.01 -3.96 -10.94
N TYR A 95 6.55 -5.18 -10.98
CA TYR A 95 7.69 -5.47 -11.83
C TYR A 95 7.30 -5.34 -13.30
N GLY A 96 7.99 -4.45 -14.01
CA GLY A 96 7.75 -4.18 -15.43
C GLY A 96 6.58 -3.22 -15.71
N ASP A 97 5.92 -2.69 -14.69
CA ASP A 97 4.83 -1.73 -14.83
C ASP A 97 4.78 -0.71 -13.68
N GLU A 98 5.29 0.49 -13.97
CA GLU A 98 5.35 1.58 -12.99
C GLU A 98 3.98 2.22 -12.71
N ASP A 99 2.97 1.95 -13.55
CA ASP A 99 1.61 2.46 -13.34
C ASP A 99 0.82 1.59 -12.36
N VAL A 100 1.40 0.50 -11.85
CA VAL A 100 0.75 -0.38 -10.87
C VAL A 100 1.55 -0.38 -9.57
N ALA A 101 0.85 -0.25 -8.44
CA ALA A 101 1.44 -0.26 -7.11
C ALA A 101 0.69 -1.20 -6.16
N TYR A 102 1.42 -1.72 -5.18
CA TYR A 102 0.91 -2.64 -4.17
C TYR A 102 1.13 -2.04 -2.80
N PHE A 103 0.05 -1.67 -2.13
CA PHE A 103 0.08 -1.20 -0.76
C PHE A 103 -0.36 -2.31 0.18
N LYS A 104 0.52 -2.73 1.09
CA LYS A 104 0.32 -3.90 1.95
C LYS A 104 -0.46 -3.54 3.20
N ILE A 105 -1.45 -4.36 3.53
CA ILE A 105 -2.16 -4.38 4.81
C ILE A 105 -1.64 -5.59 5.59
N LEU A 106 -1.13 -5.33 6.78
CA LEU A 106 -0.46 -6.29 7.64
C LEU A 106 -1.40 -6.76 8.74
N ARG A 107 -1.23 -7.99 9.25
CA ARG A 107 -1.97 -8.50 10.41
C ARG A 107 -1.08 -8.51 11.65
N GLY A 108 -1.66 -8.24 12.81
CA GLY A 108 -0.97 -8.35 14.10
C GLY A 108 0.07 -7.26 14.31
N VAL A 109 -0.18 -6.06 13.80
CA VAL A 109 0.64 -4.87 14.02
C VAL A 109 -0.13 -3.94 14.95
N PRO A 110 -0.01 -4.11 16.29
CA PRO A 110 -0.60 -3.15 17.22
C PRO A 110 0.11 -1.80 17.10
N ASP A 111 -0.56 -0.70 17.44
CA ASP A 111 -0.13 0.73 17.30
C ASP A 111 1.29 1.08 17.81
N SER A 112 1.98 0.16 18.50
CA SER A 112 3.32 0.30 19.08
C SER A 112 4.42 -0.52 18.39
N TYR A 113 4.11 -1.24 17.31
CA TYR A 113 5.09 -2.13 16.66
C TYR A 113 5.96 -1.40 15.63
N GLN A 114 7.21 -1.13 16.02
CA GLN A 114 8.29 -0.96 15.06
C GLN A 114 8.56 -2.33 14.44
N VAL A 115 8.42 -2.44 13.11
CA VAL A 115 8.75 -3.65 12.36
C VAL A 115 10.27 -3.88 12.45
N ILE A 116 10.69 -4.62 13.46
CA ILE A 116 12.02 -5.24 13.51
C ILE A 116 12.03 -6.40 12.52
N ASP A 117 12.95 -6.33 11.57
CA ASP A 117 13.18 -7.11 10.34
C ASP A 117 13.26 -8.65 10.48
N THR A 118 12.85 -9.21 11.62
CA THR A 118 13.05 -10.62 12.00
C THR A 118 11.77 -11.46 12.04
N GLN A 119 10.59 -10.88 11.84
CA GLN A 119 9.37 -11.65 11.63
C GLN A 119 8.81 -11.38 10.22
N PRO A 120 8.57 -12.42 9.41
CA PRO A 120 7.87 -12.26 8.15
C PRO A 120 6.42 -11.88 8.47
N ILE A 121 6.16 -10.57 8.56
CA ILE A 121 4.80 -10.07 8.68
C ILE A 121 4.11 -10.39 7.36
N MET A 122 3.28 -11.44 7.36
CA MET A 122 2.51 -11.78 6.18
C MET A 122 1.49 -10.68 5.93
N ALA A 123 1.49 -10.13 4.71
CA ALA A 123 0.43 -9.23 4.29
C ALA A 123 -0.90 -9.99 4.33
N ALA A 124 -1.84 -9.50 5.13
CA ALA A 124 -3.19 -10.04 5.21
C ALA A 124 -4.02 -9.63 3.99
N ALA A 125 -3.72 -8.47 3.43
CA ALA A 125 -4.30 -7.99 2.18
C ALA A 125 -3.35 -7.03 1.48
N VAL A 126 -3.65 -6.76 0.21
CA VAL A 126 -2.95 -5.80 -0.63
C VAL A 126 -4.02 -4.93 -1.30
N LEU A 127 -3.82 -3.62 -1.26
CA LEU A 127 -4.47 -2.71 -2.18
C LEU A 127 -3.69 -2.73 -3.48
N THR A 128 -4.33 -3.16 -4.56
CA THR A 128 -3.77 -2.96 -5.90
C THR A 128 -4.18 -1.58 -6.37
N MET A 129 -3.22 -0.77 -6.77
CA MET A 129 -3.41 0.63 -7.13
C MET A 129 -2.91 0.87 -8.54
N VAL A 130 -3.56 1.80 -9.24
CA VAL A 130 -3.28 2.14 -10.64
C VAL A 130 -3.06 3.63 -10.77
N TRP A 131 -2.01 4.01 -11.50
CA TRP A 131 -1.73 5.39 -11.88
C TRP A 131 -2.61 5.80 -13.06
N ARG A 132 -3.43 6.82 -12.85
CA ARG A 132 -4.27 7.38 -13.91
C ARG A 132 -3.54 8.55 -14.55
N ARG A 133 -2.71 8.27 -15.56
CA ARG A 133 -1.92 9.28 -16.30
C ARG A 133 -2.71 10.50 -16.76
N GLN A 134 -3.98 10.32 -17.13
CA GLN A 134 -4.86 11.40 -17.60
C GLN A 134 -5.12 12.49 -16.56
N ILE A 135 -5.12 12.12 -15.28
CA ILE A 135 -5.40 13.01 -14.14
C ILE A 135 -4.20 13.15 -13.19
N GLY A 136 -3.17 12.31 -13.35
CA GLY A 136 -1.96 12.34 -12.53
C GLY A 136 -2.22 11.91 -11.08
N GLU A 137 -3.05 10.89 -10.88
CA GLU A 137 -3.45 10.42 -9.54
C GLU A 137 -3.40 8.90 -9.44
N TRP A 138 -3.06 8.39 -8.26
CA TRP A 138 -3.22 6.99 -7.89
C TRP A 138 -4.66 6.70 -7.49
N ARG A 139 -5.18 5.57 -7.94
CA ARG A 139 -6.49 5.06 -7.54
C ARG A 139 -6.42 3.60 -7.15
N VAL A 140 -7.22 3.22 -6.16
CA VAL A 140 -7.38 1.84 -5.72
C VAL A 140 -8.23 1.09 -6.75
N HIS A 141 -7.69 -0.02 -7.23
CA HIS A 141 -8.38 -0.90 -8.16
C HIS A 141 -9.00 -2.10 -7.43
N SER A 142 -8.31 -2.65 -6.44
CA SER A 142 -8.82 -3.78 -5.65
C SER A 142 -8.25 -3.82 -4.23
N ILE A 143 -8.94 -4.52 -3.34
CA ILE A 143 -8.48 -4.91 -2.00
C ILE A 143 -8.52 -6.43 -1.88
N GLY A 144 -7.46 -7.06 -1.37
CA GLY A 144 -7.37 -8.51 -1.19
C GLY A 144 -6.05 -9.07 -1.73
N PRO A 145 -6.06 -10.19 -2.49
CA PRO A 145 -4.85 -10.67 -3.16
C PRO A 145 -4.31 -9.65 -4.17
N ALA A 146 -2.99 -9.53 -4.27
CA ALA A 146 -2.35 -8.67 -5.28
C ALA A 146 -2.73 -9.12 -6.70
N LEU A 147 -3.25 -8.19 -7.51
CA LEU A 147 -3.54 -8.45 -8.91
C LEU A 147 -2.30 -8.18 -9.77
N ARG A 148 -2.05 -9.05 -10.75
CA ARG A 148 -0.96 -8.84 -11.71
C ARG A 148 -1.25 -7.61 -12.59
N PRO A 149 -0.22 -6.88 -13.07
CA PRO A 149 -0.42 -5.71 -13.92
C PRO A 149 -1.27 -6.00 -15.16
N GLU A 150 -1.07 -7.16 -15.78
CA GLU A 150 -1.85 -7.64 -16.94
C GLU A 150 -3.37 -7.75 -16.69
N LYS A 151 -3.81 -7.76 -15.42
CA LYS A 151 -5.21 -7.87 -15.03
C LYS A 151 -5.83 -6.54 -14.59
N VAL A 152 -5.06 -5.46 -14.57
CA VAL A 152 -5.58 -4.12 -14.27
C VAL A 152 -5.55 -3.27 -15.54
N PRO A 153 -6.57 -2.43 -15.76
CA PRO A 153 -6.59 -1.53 -16.90
C PRO A 153 -5.63 -0.34 -16.70
N HIS A 154 -5.06 0.14 -17.80
CA HIS A 154 -4.13 1.28 -17.87
C HIS A 154 -4.77 2.49 -18.54
#